data_AF-A0AAF0RIX0-F1
#
_entry.id   AF-A0AAF0RIX0-F1
#
_cell.length_a   1.000
_cell.length_b   1.000
_cell.length_c   1.000
_cell.angle_alpha   90.00
_cell.angle_beta   90.00
_cell.angle_gamma   90.00
#
_symmetry.space_group_name_H-M   'P 1'
#
loop_
_entity.id
_entity.type
_entity.pdbx_description
1 polymer ?
#
loop_
_entity_poly.entity_id
_entity_poly.type
_entity_poly.pdbx_seq_one_letter_code
_entity_poly.pdbx_strand_id
1 'polypeptide(L)' 'MARTWIRRPHVPVLIGAAVLLVAGIVLLITPLDGLFGALAWVLIVAAIALGVLTLFFSRAPKS' A
#
# COMPACT_ATOMS: atom_id res chain seq x y z
N MET A 1 -6.74 12.46 20.41
CA MET A 1 -5.74 12.24 19.33
C MET A 1 -6.33 11.82 17.98
N ALA A 2 -7.65 11.62 17.83
CA ALA A 2 -8.26 11.21 16.54
C ALA A 2 -8.35 12.32 15.47
N ARG A 3 -8.26 13.60 15.86
CA ARG A 3 -8.43 14.75 14.94
C ARG A 3 -7.28 15.00 13.98
N THR A 4 -6.07 14.53 14.29
CA THR A 4 -4.88 14.77 13.45
C THR A 4 -4.83 13.88 12.21
N TRP A 5 -5.44 12.69 12.27
CA TRP A 5 -5.51 11.73 11.16
C TRP A 5 -6.28 12.29 9.96
N ILE A 6 -7.36 13.04 10.22
CA ILE A 6 -8.17 13.69 9.19
C ILE A 6 -7.39 14.81 8.47
N ARG A 7 -6.41 15.44 9.13
CA ARG A 7 -5.60 16.51 8.51
C ARG A 7 -4.53 16.00 7.55
N ARG A 8 -4.17 14.71 7.61
CA ARG A 8 -3.10 14.11 6.79
C ARG A 8 -3.58 12.80 6.15
N PRO A 9 -4.47 12.89 5.14
CA PRO A 9 -5.07 11.71 4.50
C PRO A 9 -4.04 10.77 3.82
N HIS A 10 -2.83 11.26 3.55
CA HIS A 10 -1.74 10.43 3.02
C HIS A 10 -1.21 9.38 4.01
N VAL A 11 -1.30 9.62 5.32
CA VAL A 11 -0.78 8.68 6.33
C VAL A 11 -1.56 7.36 6.35
N PRO A 12 -2.90 7.32 6.45
CA PRO A 12 -3.63 6.06 6.42
C PRO A 12 -3.47 5.30 5.09
N VAL A 13 -3.35 6.02 3.96
CA VAL A 13 -3.13 5.37 2.65
C VAL A 13 -1.73 4.74 2.57
N LEU A 14 -0.70 5.40 3.10
CA LEU A 14 0.65 4.82 3.22
C LEU A 14 0.67 3.58 4.12
N ILE A 15 -0.06 3.61 5.23
CA ILE A 15 -0.20 2.45 6.12
C ILE A 15 -0.87 1.29 5.37
N GLY A 16 -1.95 1.55 4.64
CA GLY A 16 -2.62 0.55 3.80
C GLY A 16 -1.70 -0.03 2.72
N ALA A 17 -0.93 0.81 2.04
CA ALA A 17 0.06 0.38 1.06
C ALA A 17 1.15 -0.51 1.69
N ALA A 18 1.66 -0.14 2.86
CA ALA A 18 2.65 -0.94 3.57
C ALA A 18 2.10 -2.32 3.97
N VAL A 19 0.86 -2.39 4.47
CA VAL A 19 0.20 -3.65 4.83
C VAL A 19 0.01 -4.54 3.59
N LEU A 20 -0.45 -3.99 2.47
CA LEU A 20 -0.59 -4.73 1.21
C LEU A 20 0.74 -5.31 0.71
N LEU A 21 1.82 -4.53 0.82
CA LEU A 21 3.15 -4.96 0.44
C LEU A 21 3.63 -6.14 1.29
N VAL A 22 3.49 -6.03 2.62
CA VAL A 22 3.87 -7.10 3.55
C VAL A 22 3.04 -8.36 3.30
N ALA A 23 1.72 -8.22 3.10
CA ALA A 23 0.85 -9.35 2.78
C ALA A 23 1.26 -10.05 1.46
N GLY A 24 1.59 -9.27 0.42
CA GLY A 24 2.11 -9.82 -0.83
C GLY A 24 3.43 -10.56 -0.64
N ILE A 25 4.38 -10.01 0.12
CA ILE A 25 5.66 -10.67 0.40
C ILE A 25 5.46 -11.98 1.16
N VAL A 26 4.61 -11.98 2.20
CA VAL A 26 4.29 -13.20 2.96
C VAL A 26 3.70 -14.27 2.04
N LEU A 27 2.79 -13.89 1.14
CA LEU A 27 2.20 -14.81 0.17
C LEU A 27 3.22 -15.40 -0.80
N LEU A 28 4.24 -14.64 -1.23
CA LEU A 28 5.33 -15.19 -2.08
C LEU A 28 6.16 -16.26 -1.38
N ILE A 29 6.35 -16.13 -0.07
CA ILE A 29 7.14 -17.08 0.73
C ILE A 29 6.29 -18.30 1.11
N THR A 30 4.97 -18.17 1.04
CA THR A 30 4.07 -19.26 1.41
C THR A 30 4.13 -20.36 0.34
N PRO A 31 4.34 -21.64 0.71
CA PRO A 31 4.57 -22.74 -0.23
C PRO A 31 3.29 -23.23 -0.93
N LEU A 32 2.28 -22.36 -1.04
CA LEU A 32 1.00 -22.67 -1.66
C LEU A 32 1.08 -22.47 -3.19
N ASP A 33 0.19 -23.15 -3.92
CA ASP A 33 0.16 -23.22 -5.39
C ASP A 33 0.28 -21.86 -6.11
N GLY A 34 0.58 -21.91 -7.42
CA GLY A 34 0.85 -20.73 -8.26
C GLY A 34 -0.21 -19.61 -8.27
N LEU A 35 -1.46 -19.90 -7.86
CA LEU A 35 -2.50 -18.89 -7.66
C LEU A 35 -2.13 -17.86 -6.58
N PHE A 36 -1.51 -18.31 -5.48
CA PHE A 36 -1.08 -17.43 -4.39
C PHE A 36 0.09 -16.54 -4.82
N GLY A 37 0.97 -17.04 -5.69
CA GLY A 37 2.02 -16.23 -6.31
C GLY A 37 1.46 -15.11 -7.19
N ALA A 38 0.41 -15.39 -7.97
CA ALA A 38 -0.27 -14.37 -8.77
C ALA A 38 -0.95 -13.30 -7.89
N LEU A 39 -1.66 -13.72 -6.83
CA LEU A 39 -2.27 -12.80 -5.87
C LEU A 39 -1.22 -11.93 -5.15
N ALA A 40 -0.10 -12.53 -4.77
CA ALA A 40 1.00 -11.81 -4.15
C ALA A 40 1.53 -10.68 -5.04
N TRP A 41 1.74 -10.97 -6.32
CA TRP A 41 2.15 -9.98 -7.31
C TRP A 41 1.15 -8.84 -7.45
N VAL A 42 -0.15 -9.15 -7.53
CA VAL A 42 -1.21 -8.12 -7.59
C VAL A 42 -1.16 -7.21 -6.36
N LEU A 43 -0.99 -7.77 -5.16
CA LEU A 43 -0.90 -7.01 -3.91
C LEU A 43 0.34 -6.09 -3.88
N ILE A 44 1.49 -6.59 -4.34
CA ILE A 44 2.74 -5.81 -4.42
C ILE A 44 2.58 -4.65 -5.40
N VAL A 45 2.05 -4.90 -6.59
CA VAL A 45 1.84 -3.86 -7.61
C VAL A 45 0.85 -2.80 -7.12
N ALA A 46 -0.27 -3.23 -6.51
CA ALA A 46 -1.24 -2.33 -5.93
C ALA A 46 -0.63 -1.47 -4.81
N ALA A 47 0.18 -2.08 -3.92
CA ALA A 47 0.89 -1.37 -2.87
C ALA A 47 1.83 -0.30 -3.42
N ILE A 48 2.61 -0.64 -4.46
CA ILE A 48 3.53 0.31 -5.12
C ILE A 48 2.73 1.47 -5.74
N ALA A 49 1.67 1.18 -6.49
CA ALA A 49 0.84 2.20 -7.12
C ALA A 49 0.21 3.15 -6.07
N LEU A 50 -0.35 2.60 -4.99
CA LEU A 50 -0.89 3.36 -3.87
C LEU A 50 0.20 4.22 -3.20
N GLY A 51 1.40 3.67 -2.97
CA GLY A 51 2.53 4.40 -2.42
C GLY A 51 2.93 5.59 -3.30
N VAL A 52 3.08 5.37 -4.61
CA VAL A 52 3.43 6.41 -5.59
C VAL A 52 2.37 7.50 -5.64
N LEU A 53 1.09 7.14 -5.77
CA LEU A 53 -0.02 8.10 -5.77
C LEU A 53 -0.05 8.93 -4.49
N THR A 54 0.13 8.27 -3.34
CA THR A 54 0.12 8.95 -2.05
C THR A 54 1.27 9.94 -1.91
N LEU A 55 2.47 9.55 -2.35
CA LEU A 55 3.63 10.44 -2.37
C LEU A 55 3.42 11.61 -3.32
N PHE A 56 2.85 11.36 -4.50
CA PHE A 56 2.50 12.40 -5.47
C PHE A 56 1.53 13.42 -4.86
N PHE A 57 0.41 12.97 -4.29
CA PHE A 57 -0.56 13.86 -3.65
C PHE A 57 -0.01 14.58 -2.40
N SER A 58 0.93 13.97 -1.67
CA SER A 58 1.58 14.63 -0.54
C SER A 58 2.53 15.77 -0.98
N ARG A 59 3.08 15.69 -2.18
CA ARG A 59 4.03 16.66 -2.75
C ARG A 59 3.35 17.69 -3.65
N ALA A 60 2.14 17.43 -4.12
CA ALA A 60 1.40 18.36 -4.96
C ALA A 60 1.13 19.67 -4.18
N PRO A 61 1.57 20.84 -4.69
CA PRO A 61 1.25 22.12 -4.07
C PRO A 61 -0.26 22.30 -4.09
N LYS A 62 -0.86 22.60 -2.93
CA LYS A 62 -2.28 22.91 -2.83
C LYS A 62 -2.49 24.30 -3.45
N SER A 63 -3.12 24.33 -4.63
CA SER A 63 -3.61 25.56 -5.27
C SER A 63 -4.73 26.19 -4.47
#